data_AF-A0A2V0PBR6-F1
#
_entry.id   AF-A0A2V0PBR6-F1
#
_cell.length_a   1.000
_cell.length_b   1.000
_cell.length_c   1.000
_cell.angle_alpha   90.00
_cell.angle_beta   90.00
_cell.angle_gamma   90.00
#
_symmetry.space_group_name_H-M   'P 1'
#
loop_
_entity.id
_entity.type
_entity.pdbx_description
1 polymer ?
#
loop_
_entity_poly.entity_id
_entity_poly.type
_entity_poly.pdbx_seq_one_letter_code
_entity_poly.pdbx_strand_id
1 'polypeptide(L)'
;MPPIPDATAPAQSDAAAAALPNDLQAHVCSLLPIGDAVLTVSRLNKAMAAAVAPRRANAREVVADVEIWHDELTRCQFLSIPLWALQEAWPQLGERQRTHAAARAALHGDLAAVRWALLRLPQADAAASVCEAAAASGQLEALQCALALGCPWDKQICRAAADWGRLAVLQWARAQQPPCPWDERTCEAAAKRGHLAVLQWAHAQQPPCPWDRRTCEAAAWHGHLAVLQWARAQQPPCPWDEGTCLGAAFGGHLAVLQWARAQQPPRPWDEESCMYAAMGGHLAVLQWARAQDPPCPWDEHTTAWSGEDTIEWLRAQAALEGVAL
;
A
#
# COMPACT_ATOMS: atom_id res chain seq x y z
N MET A 1 -16.96 85.60 -13.19
CA MET A 1 -17.58 85.50 -11.85
C MET A 1 -19.08 85.41 -12.04
N PRO A 2 -19.83 84.47 -11.42
CA PRO A 2 -19.62 83.80 -10.13
C PRO A 2 -19.67 82.24 -10.25
N PRO A 3 -20.01 81.46 -9.21
CA PRO A 3 -19.10 80.74 -8.30
C PRO A 3 -18.99 79.22 -8.56
N ILE A 4 -17.93 78.62 -8.04
CA ILE A 4 -17.69 77.17 -7.99
C ILE A 4 -18.34 76.61 -6.71
N PRO A 5 -19.14 75.52 -6.79
CA PRO A 5 -19.41 74.67 -5.65
C PRO A 5 -18.88 73.24 -5.85
N ASP A 6 -18.00 72.89 -4.92
CA ASP A 6 -17.76 71.62 -4.24
C ASP A 6 -17.63 70.29 -4.99
N ALA A 7 -16.48 69.69 -4.73
CA ALA A 7 -16.10 68.33 -5.01
C ALA A 7 -17.01 67.33 -4.29
N THR A 8 -17.91 66.69 -5.04
CA THR A 8 -18.50 65.42 -4.65
C THR A 8 -17.51 64.29 -4.94
N ALA A 9 -17.00 63.67 -3.87
CA ALA A 9 -16.25 62.42 -3.91
C ALA A 9 -17.02 61.34 -4.69
N PRO A 10 -16.36 60.47 -5.48
CA PRO A 10 -17.03 59.34 -6.07
C PRO A 10 -17.36 58.31 -4.98
N ALA A 11 -18.60 57.82 -5.04
CA ALA A 11 -19.15 56.81 -4.16
C ALA A 11 -18.17 55.63 -3.97
N GLN A 12 -17.89 55.33 -2.70
CA GLN A 12 -17.38 54.02 -2.33
C GLN A 12 -18.36 52.98 -2.86
N SER A 13 -17.90 52.15 -3.79
CA SER A 13 -18.61 50.96 -4.22
C SER A 13 -18.65 49.98 -3.05
N ASP A 14 -19.65 50.09 -2.19
CA ASP A 14 -20.07 49.04 -1.27
C ASP A 14 -20.68 47.89 -2.10
N ALA A 15 -19.81 47.19 -2.83
CA ALA A 15 -20.07 45.82 -3.21
C ALA A 15 -19.72 44.94 -2.00
N ALA A 16 -20.49 45.07 -0.93
CA ALA A 16 -20.54 44.06 0.11
C ALA A 16 -21.06 42.79 -0.58
N ALA A 17 -20.15 41.87 -0.91
CA ALA A 17 -20.48 40.58 -1.47
C ALA A 17 -21.52 39.92 -0.55
N ALA A 18 -22.77 39.83 -1.00
CA ALA A 18 -23.85 39.23 -0.25
C ALA A 18 -23.43 37.81 0.14
N ALA A 19 -23.24 37.57 1.44
CA ALA A 19 -22.82 36.27 1.94
C ALA A 19 -23.84 35.22 1.49
N LEU A 20 -23.36 34.15 0.85
CA LEU A 20 -24.20 33.05 0.36
C LEU A 20 -25.08 32.50 1.50
N PRO A 21 -26.33 32.08 1.24
CA PRO A 21 -27.17 31.41 2.23
C PRO A 21 -26.46 30.20 2.85
N ASN A 22 -26.66 29.96 4.15
CA ASN A 22 -25.97 28.89 4.90
C ASN A 22 -26.16 27.50 4.27
N ASP A 23 -27.30 27.23 3.65
CA ASP A 23 -27.61 25.96 2.99
C ASP A 23 -26.76 25.75 1.73
N LEU A 24 -26.53 26.83 0.97
CA LEU A 24 -25.64 26.85 -0.18
C LEU A 24 -24.18 26.70 0.26
N GLN A 25 -23.76 27.36 1.35
CA GLN A 25 -22.42 27.19 1.91
C GLN A 25 -22.18 25.76 2.39
N ALA A 26 -23.16 25.15 3.06
CA ALA A 26 -23.10 23.76 3.49
C ALA A 26 -23.01 22.80 2.30
N HIS A 27 -23.75 23.08 1.22
CA HIS A 27 -23.67 22.30 -0.02
C HIS A 27 -22.29 22.43 -0.69
N VAL A 28 -21.75 23.65 -0.85
CA VAL A 28 -20.39 23.87 -1.39
C VAL A 28 -19.35 23.14 -0.52
N CYS A 29 -19.48 23.21 0.80
CA CYS A 29 -18.60 22.52 1.72
C CYS A 29 -18.74 20.99 1.69
N SER A 30 -19.91 20.49 1.29
CA SER A 30 -20.12 19.05 1.12
C SER A 30 -19.40 18.47 -0.11
N LEU A 31 -19.06 19.33 -1.07
CA LEU A 31 -18.32 19.01 -2.30
C LEU A 31 -16.79 19.10 -2.12
N LEU A 32 -16.33 19.68 -1.01
CA LEU A 32 -14.90 19.72 -0.70
C LEU A 32 -14.37 18.31 -0.40
N PRO A 33 -13.08 18.05 -0.68
CA PRO A 33 -12.42 16.84 -0.20
C PRO A 33 -12.67 16.65 1.30
N ILE A 34 -12.80 15.40 1.76
CA ILE A 34 -13.12 15.11 3.16
C ILE A 34 -12.15 15.83 4.11
N GLY A 35 -10.89 16.05 3.72
CA GLY A 35 -9.89 16.77 4.52
C GLY A 35 -10.29 18.22 4.79
N ASP A 36 -10.70 18.91 3.74
CA ASP A 36 -11.18 20.29 3.84
C ASP A 36 -12.52 20.38 4.55
N ALA A 37 -13.43 19.44 4.29
CA ALA A 37 -14.71 19.38 4.99
C ALA A 37 -14.53 19.15 6.50
N VAL A 38 -13.56 18.34 6.91
CA VAL A 38 -13.33 18.00 8.32
C VAL A 38 -12.50 19.05 9.05
N LEU A 39 -11.43 19.54 8.41
CA LEU A 39 -10.44 20.40 9.07
C LEU A 39 -10.73 21.88 8.82
N THR A 40 -11.08 22.26 7.59
CA THR A 40 -11.20 23.66 7.16
C THR A 40 -12.60 24.22 7.44
N VAL A 41 -13.65 23.48 7.05
CA VAL A 41 -15.05 23.94 7.14
C VAL A 41 -15.52 24.17 8.59
N SER A 42 -15.04 23.35 9.52
CA SER A 42 -15.39 23.49 10.95
C SER A 42 -14.90 24.79 11.59
N ARG A 43 -14.01 25.53 10.92
CA ARG A 43 -13.47 26.82 11.37
C ARG A 43 -14.20 28.03 10.76
N LEU A 44 -15.07 27.82 9.76
CA LEU A 44 -15.79 28.91 9.08
C LEU A 44 -16.90 29.49 9.95
N ASN A 45 -17.78 28.65 10.53
CA ASN A 45 -18.74 29.06 11.56
C ASN A 45 -19.27 27.86 12.38
N LYS A 46 -19.97 28.13 13.49
CA LYS A 46 -20.56 27.10 14.39
C LYS A 46 -21.61 26.21 13.72
N ALA A 47 -22.46 26.75 12.85
CA ALA A 47 -23.51 26.00 12.16
C ALA A 47 -22.91 25.00 11.14
N MET A 48 -21.87 25.41 10.41
CA MET A 48 -21.14 24.55 9.48
C MET A 48 -20.35 23.48 10.23
N ALA A 49 -19.73 23.83 11.37
CA ALA A 49 -19.05 22.87 12.24
C ALA A 49 -20.00 21.76 12.75
N ALA A 50 -21.26 22.10 13.06
CA ALA A 50 -22.28 21.11 13.41
C ALA A 50 -22.67 20.24 12.21
N ALA A 51 -22.78 20.82 11.01
CA ALA A 51 -23.14 20.09 9.79
C ALA A 51 -22.08 19.04 9.36
N VAL A 52 -20.79 19.31 9.59
CA VAL A 52 -19.70 18.35 9.26
C VAL A 52 -19.29 17.42 10.42
N ALA A 53 -19.88 17.57 11.61
CA ALA A 53 -19.55 16.77 12.79
C ALA A 53 -19.68 15.23 12.60
N PRO A 54 -20.72 14.69 11.90
CA PRO A 54 -20.83 13.25 11.68
C PRO A 54 -19.70 12.69 10.80
N ARG A 55 -19.33 13.43 9.74
CA ARG A 55 -18.21 13.06 8.86
C ARG A 55 -16.87 13.08 9.61
N ARG A 56 -16.73 14.00 10.57
CA ARG A 56 -15.55 14.13 11.44
C ARG A 56 -15.42 13.01 12.47
N ALA A 57 -16.53 12.48 12.99
CA ALA A 57 -16.52 11.32 13.87
C ALA A 57 -16.10 10.05 13.13
N ASN A 58 -16.69 9.80 11.96
CA ASN A 58 -16.34 8.68 11.09
C ASN A 58 -14.85 8.71 10.69
N ALA A 59 -14.34 9.88 10.28
CA ALA A 59 -12.93 10.06 9.97
C ALA A 59 -11.97 9.81 11.16
N ARG A 60 -12.43 9.95 12.41
CA ARG A 60 -11.62 9.69 13.61
C ARG A 60 -11.64 8.22 14.01
N GLU A 61 -12.75 7.52 13.84
CA GLU A 61 -12.84 6.08 14.07
C GLU A 61 -11.91 5.31 13.12
N VAL A 62 -11.83 5.74 11.86
CA VAL A 62 -10.93 5.15 10.86
C VAL A 62 -9.43 5.38 11.17
N VAL A 63 -9.09 6.37 12.01
CA VAL A 63 -7.71 6.74 12.37
C VAL A 63 -7.21 6.04 13.64
N ALA A 64 -8.09 5.42 14.44
CA ALA A 64 -7.76 4.93 15.78
C ALA A 64 -7.11 3.53 15.84
N ASP A 65 -7.07 2.76 14.75
CA ASP A 65 -6.40 1.44 14.69
C ASP A 65 -5.09 1.52 13.90
N VAL A 66 -3.93 1.35 14.56
CA VAL A 66 -2.60 1.36 13.90
C VAL A 66 -1.68 0.27 14.44
N GLU A 67 -1.20 -0.61 13.55
CA GLU A 67 0.15 -1.21 13.61
C GLU A 67 0.80 -1.30 12.21
N ILE A 68 2.03 -0.77 12.14
CA ILE A 68 3.19 -0.96 11.23
C ILE A 68 2.96 -1.07 9.69
N TRP A 69 3.24 0.04 8.99
CA TRP A 69 3.93 0.30 7.69
C TRP A 69 3.82 -0.63 6.46
N HIS A 70 3.35 -1.87 6.52
CA HIS A 70 3.16 -2.69 5.32
C HIS A 70 1.70 -2.67 4.81
N ASP A 71 0.74 -2.32 5.68
CA ASP A 71 -0.70 -2.21 5.36
C ASP A 71 -1.24 -0.76 5.46
N GLU A 72 -0.35 0.23 5.67
CA GLU A 72 -0.71 1.64 5.92
C GLU A 72 -1.22 2.40 4.69
N LEU A 73 -0.75 2.09 3.49
CA LEU A 73 -1.15 2.81 2.27
C LEU A 73 -2.61 2.55 1.87
N THR A 74 -3.19 1.43 2.30
CA THR A 74 -4.62 1.09 2.18
C THR A 74 -5.49 1.92 3.13
N ARG A 75 -4.94 2.38 4.28
CA ARG A 75 -5.62 3.25 5.26
C ARG A 75 -5.26 4.73 5.18
N CYS A 76 -4.17 5.10 4.52
CA CYS A 76 -3.90 6.49 4.12
C CYS A 76 -4.88 7.02 3.07
N GLN A 77 -5.83 6.20 2.61
CA GLN A 77 -6.85 6.58 1.62
C GLN A 77 -7.81 7.69 2.07
N PHE A 78 -7.91 7.99 3.37
CA PHE A 78 -9.06 8.77 3.83
C PHE A 78 -8.88 10.29 3.77
N LEU A 79 -7.68 10.87 3.95
CA LEU A 79 -7.58 12.32 4.19
C LEU A 79 -6.19 12.95 3.91
N SER A 80 -6.09 13.87 2.94
CA SER A 80 -4.99 14.85 2.94
C SER A 80 -5.18 15.86 4.08
N ILE A 81 -4.09 16.28 4.73
CA ILE A 81 -4.12 17.35 5.73
C ILE A 81 -3.95 18.68 4.99
N PRO A 82 -4.95 19.59 5.02
CA PRO A 82 -4.82 20.89 4.38
C PRO A 82 -3.57 21.61 4.87
N LEU A 83 -2.86 22.30 3.96
CA LEU A 83 -1.59 22.95 4.24
C LEU A 83 -1.62 23.86 5.48
N TRP A 84 -2.69 24.64 5.66
CA TRP A 84 -2.81 25.52 6.83
C TRP A 84 -2.85 24.74 8.15
N ALA A 85 -3.52 23.58 8.17
CA ALA A 85 -3.65 22.75 9.37
C ALA A 85 -2.32 22.10 9.70
N LEU A 86 -1.61 21.68 8.66
CA LEU A 86 -0.25 21.18 8.76
C LEU A 86 0.69 22.26 9.32
N GLN A 87 0.61 23.49 8.81
CA GLN A 87 1.41 24.64 9.24
C GLN A 87 1.22 24.97 10.73
N GLU A 88 -0.02 24.99 11.21
CA GLU A 88 -0.32 25.28 12.61
C GLU A 88 0.16 24.17 13.56
N ALA A 89 -0.01 22.90 13.17
CA ALA A 89 0.38 21.77 13.99
C ALA A 89 1.90 21.51 13.97
N TRP A 90 2.61 21.92 12.90
CA TRP A 90 4.01 21.58 12.63
C TRP A 90 4.97 21.77 13.80
N PRO A 91 4.93 22.88 14.56
CA PRO A 91 5.84 23.09 15.69
C PRO A 91 5.69 22.05 16.80
N GLN A 92 4.50 21.44 16.93
CA GLN A 92 4.17 20.45 17.95
C GLN A 92 4.42 19.01 17.50
N LEU A 93 4.61 18.78 16.20
CA LEU A 93 4.84 17.45 15.64
C LEU A 93 6.29 16.99 15.85
N GLY A 94 6.46 15.74 16.27
CA GLY A 94 7.76 15.06 16.25
C GLY A 94 8.21 14.72 14.83
N GLU A 95 9.48 14.34 14.66
CA GLU A 95 10.09 14.07 13.36
C GLU A 95 9.32 13.00 12.55
N ARG A 96 9.02 11.85 13.15
CA ARG A 96 8.23 10.79 12.52
C ARG A 96 6.87 11.29 12.03
N GLN A 97 6.16 12.07 12.87
CA GLN A 97 4.84 12.61 12.52
C GLN A 97 4.91 13.60 11.35
N ARG A 98 5.97 14.41 11.27
CA ARG A 98 6.19 15.33 10.14
C ARG A 98 6.45 14.56 8.84
N THR A 99 7.26 13.49 8.90
CA THR A 99 7.51 12.60 7.77
C THR A 99 6.22 11.93 7.29
N HIS A 100 5.43 11.39 8.21
CA HIS A 100 4.12 10.79 7.91
C HIS A 100 3.15 11.79 7.26
N ALA A 101 3.10 13.03 7.77
CA ALA A 101 2.24 14.06 7.19
C ALA A 101 2.67 14.43 5.76
N ALA A 102 3.98 14.52 5.50
CA ALA A 102 4.51 14.78 4.16
C ALA A 102 4.25 13.60 3.21
N ALA A 103 4.44 12.36 3.66
CA ALA A 103 4.18 11.16 2.88
C ALA A 103 2.68 11.04 2.54
N ARG A 104 1.80 11.38 3.48
CA ARG A 104 0.35 11.45 3.24
C ARG A 104 -0.03 12.52 2.22
N ALA A 105 0.58 13.71 2.29
CA ALA A 105 0.38 14.75 1.28
C ALA A 105 0.79 14.26 -0.12
N ALA A 106 1.92 13.56 -0.23
CA ALA A 106 2.38 12.97 -1.48
C ALA A 106 1.44 11.88 -2.00
N LEU A 107 0.91 11.03 -1.12
CA LEU A 107 -0.07 10.00 -1.47
C LEU A 107 -1.34 10.58 -2.13
N HIS A 108 -1.76 11.76 -1.68
CA HIS A 108 -2.93 12.46 -2.21
C HIS A 108 -2.62 13.44 -3.34
N GLY A 109 -1.35 13.61 -3.73
CA GLY A 109 -0.96 14.57 -4.76
C GLY A 109 -1.06 16.03 -4.31
N ASP A 110 -1.07 16.32 -3.00
CA ASP A 110 -1.09 17.69 -2.49
C ASP A 110 0.29 18.35 -2.62
N LEU A 111 0.54 18.89 -3.81
CA LEU A 111 1.82 19.52 -4.17
C LEU A 111 2.19 20.67 -3.24
N ALA A 112 1.22 21.41 -2.72
CA ALA A 112 1.47 22.55 -1.85
C ALA A 112 1.97 22.08 -0.48
N ALA A 113 1.31 21.08 0.10
CA ALA A 113 1.74 20.47 1.35
C ALA A 113 3.08 19.73 1.21
N VAL A 114 3.28 18.98 0.11
CA VAL A 114 4.54 18.28 -0.19
C VAL A 114 5.71 19.27 -0.26
N ARG A 115 5.59 20.33 -1.07
CA ARG A 115 6.64 21.37 -1.21
C ARG A 115 6.96 22.01 0.11
N TRP A 116 5.92 22.40 0.85
CA TRP A 116 6.09 23.13 2.09
C TRP A 116 6.75 22.28 3.17
N ALA A 117 6.35 21.00 3.28
CA ALA A 117 6.85 20.05 4.26
C ALA A 117 8.28 19.60 3.97
N LEU A 118 8.59 19.23 2.72
CA LEU A 118 9.92 18.74 2.34
C LEU A 118 11.03 19.78 2.57
N LEU A 119 10.75 21.07 2.35
CA LEU A 119 11.70 22.16 2.66
C LEU A 119 12.05 22.29 4.15
N ARG A 120 11.30 21.62 5.04
CA ARG A 120 11.42 21.71 6.51
C ARG A 120 11.76 20.38 7.18
N LEU A 121 11.90 19.31 6.39
CA LEU A 121 12.28 18.00 6.88
C LEU A 121 13.81 17.81 6.78
N PRO A 122 14.42 17.05 7.70
CA PRO A 122 15.80 16.61 7.52
C PRO A 122 15.91 15.76 6.24
N GLN A 123 16.92 16.05 5.42
CA GLN A 123 16.90 15.77 3.98
C GLN A 123 16.95 14.29 3.56
N ALA A 124 17.46 13.36 4.37
CA ALA A 124 17.77 12.01 3.88
C ALA A 124 16.58 11.02 4.04
N ASP A 125 16.20 10.69 5.27
CA ASP A 125 15.26 9.57 5.51
C ASP A 125 13.80 9.97 5.29
N ALA A 126 13.44 11.22 5.61
CA ALA A 126 12.09 11.71 5.45
C ALA A 126 11.72 11.90 3.96
N ALA A 127 12.69 12.32 3.15
CA ALA A 127 12.54 12.52 1.72
C ALA A 127 12.29 11.19 0.98
N ALA A 128 12.97 10.11 1.38
CA ALA A 128 12.76 8.77 0.83
C ALA A 128 11.31 8.29 1.03
N SER A 129 10.77 8.47 2.24
CA SER A 129 9.39 8.07 2.57
C SER A 129 8.34 8.80 1.73
N VAL A 130 8.59 10.07 1.38
CA VAL A 130 7.67 10.89 0.55
C VAL A 130 7.69 10.42 -0.91
N CYS A 131 8.88 10.13 -1.46
CA CYS A 131 9.00 9.54 -2.79
C CYS A 131 8.35 8.17 -2.89
N GLU A 132 8.52 7.32 -1.86
CA GLU A 132 7.88 6.02 -1.78
C GLU A 132 6.34 6.15 -1.83
N ALA A 133 5.78 7.06 -1.03
CA ALA A 133 4.34 7.30 -0.99
C ALA A 133 3.79 7.87 -2.32
N ALA A 134 4.52 8.80 -2.95
CA ALA A 134 4.14 9.33 -4.26
C ALA A 134 4.17 8.23 -5.34
N ALA A 135 5.21 7.39 -5.34
CA ALA A 135 5.38 6.29 -6.29
C ALA A 135 4.30 5.22 -6.10
N ALA A 136 4.02 4.83 -4.85
CA ALA A 136 2.98 3.86 -4.49
C ALA A 136 1.56 4.33 -4.83
N SER A 137 1.30 5.64 -4.72
CA SER A 137 -0.02 6.21 -5.02
C SER A 137 -0.24 6.52 -6.50
N GLY A 138 0.83 6.55 -7.31
CA GLY A 138 0.74 6.90 -8.73
C GLY A 138 0.78 8.41 -8.99
N GLN A 139 1.09 9.23 -7.98
CA GLN A 139 1.08 10.70 -8.07
C GLN A 139 2.39 11.21 -8.69
N LEU A 140 2.41 11.29 -10.01
CA LEU A 140 3.63 11.58 -10.77
C LEU A 140 4.16 13.00 -10.51
N GLU A 141 3.28 13.98 -10.40
CA GLU A 141 3.62 15.37 -10.13
C GLU A 141 4.22 15.53 -8.72
N ALA A 142 3.66 14.80 -7.74
CA ALA A 142 4.17 14.80 -6.37
C ALA A 142 5.55 14.14 -6.32
N LEU A 143 5.75 13.04 -7.06
CA LEU A 143 7.04 12.38 -7.19
C LEU A 143 8.08 13.29 -7.83
N GLN A 144 7.77 13.93 -8.96
CA GLN A 144 8.66 14.90 -9.62
C GLN A 144 9.01 16.06 -8.71
N CYS A 145 8.03 16.56 -7.95
CA CYS A 145 8.25 17.62 -6.99
C CYS A 145 9.19 17.18 -5.85
N ALA A 146 9.01 15.96 -5.33
CA ALA A 146 9.84 15.41 -4.28
C ALA A 146 11.30 15.25 -4.76
N LEU A 147 11.51 14.75 -5.98
CA LEU A 147 12.83 14.61 -6.58
C LEU A 147 13.53 15.96 -6.80
N ALA A 148 12.80 16.99 -7.25
CA ALA A 148 13.33 18.33 -7.40
C ALA A 148 13.78 18.96 -6.06
N LEU A 149 13.27 18.46 -4.93
CA LEU A 149 13.60 18.90 -3.58
C LEU A 149 14.70 18.05 -2.92
N GLY A 150 15.36 17.17 -3.69
CA GLY A 150 16.53 16.42 -3.24
C GLY A 150 16.23 15.02 -2.69
N CYS A 151 15.02 14.48 -2.93
CA CYS A 151 14.76 13.08 -2.59
C CYS A 151 15.65 12.12 -3.40
N PRO A 152 16.09 11.00 -2.80
CA PRO A 152 16.99 10.07 -3.46
C PRO A 152 16.34 9.41 -4.68
N TRP A 153 17.08 9.36 -5.79
CA TRP A 153 16.70 8.61 -6.99
C TRP A 153 17.23 7.18 -6.90
N ASP A 154 16.47 6.32 -6.23
CA ASP A 154 16.91 4.95 -5.92
C ASP A 154 15.85 3.87 -6.24
N LYS A 155 16.22 2.62 -5.97
CA LYS A 155 15.41 1.43 -6.25
C LYS A 155 14.11 1.35 -5.46
N GLN A 156 13.95 2.11 -4.37
CA GLN A 156 12.70 2.10 -3.59
C GLN A 156 11.54 2.69 -4.40
N ILE A 157 11.81 3.64 -5.31
CA ILE A 157 10.79 4.21 -6.20
C ILE A 157 10.18 3.11 -7.08
N CYS A 158 11.02 2.31 -7.74
CA CYS A 158 10.58 1.19 -8.55
C CYS A 158 9.87 0.13 -7.69
N ARG A 159 10.45 -0.24 -6.54
CA ARG A 159 9.85 -1.23 -5.64
C ARG A 159 8.46 -0.82 -5.16
N ALA A 160 8.28 0.43 -4.74
CA ALA A 160 6.99 0.93 -4.24
C ALA A 160 5.95 1.05 -5.36
N ALA A 161 6.35 1.55 -6.53
CA ALA A 161 5.46 1.56 -7.68
C ALA A 161 5.05 0.13 -8.10
N ALA A 162 5.97 -0.83 -8.01
CA ALA A 162 5.71 -2.24 -8.29
C ALA A 162 4.79 -2.89 -7.26
N ASP A 163 5.00 -2.63 -5.96
CA ASP A 163 4.15 -3.12 -4.85
C ASP A 163 2.70 -2.67 -5.04
N TRP A 164 2.45 -1.48 -5.59
CA TRP A 164 1.10 -0.92 -5.77
C TRP A 164 0.57 -1.00 -7.20
N GLY A 165 1.25 -1.72 -8.08
CA GLY A 165 0.78 -1.93 -9.45
C GLY A 165 0.79 -0.65 -10.31
N ARG A 166 1.56 0.36 -9.93
CA ARG A 166 1.63 1.67 -10.61
C ARG A 166 2.52 1.62 -11.84
N LEU A 167 2.05 0.90 -12.86
CA LEU A 167 2.76 0.71 -14.12
C LEU A 167 3.17 2.03 -14.80
N ALA A 168 2.32 3.06 -14.75
CA ALA A 168 2.63 4.37 -15.34
C ALA A 168 3.84 5.05 -14.67
N VAL A 169 3.95 4.95 -13.34
CA VAL A 169 5.11 5.47 -12.60
C VAL A 169 6.37 4.71 -12.96
N LEU A 170 6.31 3.38 -13.03
CA LEU A 170 7.44 2.55 -13.45
C LEU A 170 7.92 2.88 -14.87
N GLN A 171 6.99 3.02 -15.82
CA GLN A 171 7.29 3.43 -17.19
C GLN A 171 7.97 4.79 -17.24
N TRP A 172 7.43 5.77 -16.52
CA TRP A 172 8.02 7.09 -16.42
C TRP A 172 9.42 7.05 -15.79
N ALA A 173 9.60 6.31 -14.69
CA ALA A 173 10.86 6.24 -13.95
C ALA A 173 11.97 5.56 -14.76
N ARG A 174 11.61 4.54 -15.56
CA ARG A 174 12.56 3.84 -16.45
C ARG A 174 12.86 4.59 -17.75
N ALA A 175 12.03 5.56 -18.13
CA ALA A 175 12.30 6.44 -19.27
C ALA A 175 13.26 7.61 -18.95
N GLN A 176 13.62 7.84 -17.68
CA GLN A 176 14.53 8.92 -17.26
C GLN A 176 16.00 8.65 -17.62
N GLN A 177 16.83 9.69 -17.52
CA GLN A 177 18.28 9.59 -17.70
C GLN A 177 19.04 10.17 -16.47
N PRO A 178 19.76 9.34 -15.69
CA PRO A 178 19.83 7.88 -15.77
C PRO A 178 18.49 7.21 -15.39
N PRO A 179 18.17 6.04 -15.96
CA PRO A 179 16.91 5.37 -15.66
C PRO A 179 16.90 4.88 -14.22
N CYS A 180 15.76 4.95 -13.53
CA CYS A 180 15.65 4.58 -12.12
C CYS A 180 16.18 3.16 -11.88
N PRO A 181 17.12 2.94 -10.94
CA PRO A 181 17.59 1.60 -10.66
C PRO A 181 16.44 0.71 -10.15
N TRP A 182 16.57 -0.59 -10.38
CA TRP A 182 15.68 -1.63 -9.85
C TRP A 182 16.51 -2.86 -9.47
N ASP A 183 15.92 -3.76 -8.69
CA ASP A 183 16.51 -5.04 -8.28
C ASP A 183 15.41 -6.11 -8.13
N GLU A 184 15.78 -7.31 -7.71
CA GLU A 184 14.90 -8.47 -7.57
C GLU A 184 13.69 -8.18 -6.68
N ARG A 185 13.84 -7.26 -5.71
CA ARG A 185 12.77 -6.84 -4.80
C ARG A 185 11.64 -6.10 -5.51
N THR A 186 11.90 -5.54 -6.69
CA THR A 186 10.87 -4.91 -7.52
C THR A 186 9.90 -5.95 -8.07
N CYS A 187 10.43 -7.06 -8.59
CA CYS A 187 9.63 -8.21 -9.02
C CYS A 187 8.95 -8.92 -7.84
N GLU A 188 9.67 -9.11 -6.73
CA GLU A 188 9.13 -9.67 -5.49
C GLU A 188 7.89 -8.89 -5.01
N ALA A 189 7.96 -7.55 -4.96
CA ALA A 189 6.86 -6.70 -4.53
C ALA A 189 5.64 -6.78 -5.46
N ALA A 190 5.85 -6.74 -6.79
CA ALA A 190 4.76 -6.93 -7.74
C ALA A 190 4.12 -8.32 -7.63
N ALA A 191 4.93 -9.36 -7.41
CA ALA A 191 4.47 -10.74 -7.25
C ALA A 191 3.67 -10.93 -5.96
N LYS A 192 4.13 -10.33 -4.86
CA LYS A 192 3.47 -10.32 -3.54
C LYS A 192 2.03 -9.82 -3.61
N ARG A 193 1.75 -8.83 -4.46
CA ARG A 193 0.41 -8.24 -4.64
C ARG A 193 -0.34 -8.72 -5.88
N GLY A 194 0.24 -9.68 -6.62
CA GLY A 194 -0.41 -10.26 -7.80
C GLY A 194 -0.46 -9.33 -9.01
N HIS A 195 0.42 -8.33 -9.08
CA HIS A 195 0.47 -7.34 -10.16
C HIS A 195 1.15 -7.91 -11.43
N LEU A 196 0.50 -8.88 -12.06
CA LEU A 196 1.01 -9.58 -13.25
C LEU A 196 1.39 -8.64 -14.40
N ALA A 197 0.61 -7.59 -14.65
CA ALA A 197 0.91 -6.63 -15.72
C ALA A 197 2.23 -5.87 -15.49
N VAL A 198 2.56 -5.58 -14.22
CA VAL A 198 3.85 -4.97 -13.86
C VAL A 198 5.00 -5.94 -14.12
N LEU A 199 4.86 -7.20 -13.72
CA LEU A 199 5.88 -8.23 -13.96
C LEU A 199 6.11 -8.47 -15.45
N GLN A 200 5.04 -8.59 -16.23
CA GLN A 200 5.11 -8.73 -17.69
C GLN A 200 5.87 -7.57 -18.33
N TRP A 201 5.52 -6.35 -17.93
CA TRP A 201 6.18 -5.17 -18.44
C TRP A 201 7.65 -5.12 -18.02
N ALA A 202 7.98 -5.39 -16.75
CA ALA A 202 9.34 -5.33 -16.21
C ALA A 202 10.26 -6.38 -16.82
N HIS A 203 9.73 -7.57 -17.11
CA HIS A 203 10.46 -8.65 -17.78
C HIS A 203 10.72 -8.35 -19.27
N ALA A 204 9.86 -7.56 -19.92
CA ALA A 204 10.03 -7.18 -21.34
C ALA A 204 11.10 -6.07 -21.57
N GLN A 205 11.75 -5.57 -20.52
CA GLN A 205 12.69 -4.45 -20.60
C GLN A 205 14.11 -4.90 -20.98
N GLN A 206 14.96 -3.95 -21.37
CA GLN A 206 16.36 -4.21 -21.71
C GLN A 206 17.32 -3.31 -20.90
N PRO A 207 18.14 -3.87 -19.99
CA PRO A 207 18.04 -5.24 -19.47
C PRO A 207 16.72 -5.46 -18.70
N PRO A 208 16.23 -6.72 -18.60
CA PRO A 208 15.02 -7.01 -17.83
C PRO A 208 15.25 -6.72 -16.35
N CYS A 209 14.18 -6.40 -15.61
CA CYS A 209 14.26 -6.37 -14.16
C CYS A 209 14.66 -7.76 -13.65
N PRO A 210 15.70 -7.89 -12.80
CA PRO A 210 16.07 -9.18 -12.29
C PRO A 210 14.97 -9.73 -11.38
N TRP A 211 14.93 -11.06 -11.25
CA TRP A 211 14.02 -11.80 -10.38
C TRP A 211 14.76 -12.98 -9.76
N ASP A 212 14.24 -13.50 -8.66
CA ASP A 212 14.79 -14.66 -7.97
C ASP A 212 13.67 -15.52 -7.36
N ARG A 213 14.05 -16.55 -6.60
CA ARG A 213 13.12 -17.46 -5.91
C ARG A 213 12.09 -16.77 -5.03
N ARG A 214 12.41 -15.59 -4.48
CA ARG A 214 11.49 -14.82 -3.62
C ARG A 214 10.30 -14.28 -4.41
N THR A 215 10.45 -14.08 -5.71
CA THR A 215 9.34 -13.67 -6.58
C THR A 215 8.26 -14.75 -6.62
N CYS A 216 8.65 -16.03 -6.77
CA CYS A 216 7.71 -17.14 -6.73
C CYS A 216 7.19 -17.39 -5.30
N GLU A 217 8.06 -17.35 -4.29
CA GLU A 217 7.68 -17.50 -2.88
C GLU A 217 6.61 -16.48 -2.46
N ALA A 218 6.82 -15.19 -2.76
CA ALA A 218 5.87 -14.13 -2.43
C ALA A 218 4.53 -14.30 -3.17
N ALA A 219 4.55 -14.67 -4.46
CA ALA A 219 3.32 -14.96 -5.19
C ALA A 219 2.55 -16.14 -4.59
N ALA A 220 3.26 -17.19 -4.15
CA ALA A 220 2.64 -18.35 -3.55
C ALA A 220 2.07 -18.07 -2.16
N TRP A 221 2.81 -17.32 -1.34
CA TRP A 221 2.39 -16.89 0.00
C TRP A 221 1.06 -16.12 -0.02
N HIS A 222 0.83 -15.32 -1.08
CA HIS A 222 -0.39 -14.54 -1.26
C HIS A 222 -1.38 -15.13 -2.27
N GLY A 223 -1.15 -16.36 -2.74
CA GLY A 223 -2.12 -17.11 -3.53
C GLY A 223 -2.27 -16.66 -4.99
N HIS A 224 -1.28 -15.94 -5.50
CA HIS A 224 -1.29 -15.38 -6.86
C HIS A 224 -0.87 -16.41 -7.91
N LEU A 225 -1.70 -17.42 -8.12
CA LEU A 225 -1.46 -18.52 -9.07
C LEU A 225 -1.16 -18.05 -10.50
N ALA A 226 -1.85 -17.01 -10.99
CA ALA A 226 -1.62 -16.48 -12.33
C ALA A 226 -0.20 -15.92 -12.51
N VAL A 227 0.38 -15.33 -11.46
CA VAL A 227 1.78 -14.86 -11.46
C VAL A 227 2.73 -16.03 -11.56
N LEU A 228 2.52 -17.08 -10.77
CA LEU A 228 3.36 -18.29 -10.78
C LEU A 228 3.33 -19.01 -12.14
N GLN A 229 2.14 -19.19 -12.71
CA GLN A 229 1.96 -19.79 -14.03
C GLN A 229 2.71 -19.01 -15.10
N TRP A 230 2.55 -17.69 -15.09
CA TRP A 230 3.23 -16.83 -16.05
C TRP A 230 4.75 -16.87 -15.86
N ALA A 231 5.25 -16.72 -14.62
CA ALA A 231 6.68 -16.71 -14.31
C ALA A 231 7.38 -18.03 -14.66
N ARG A 232 6.68 -19.16 -14.49
CA ARG A 232 7.18 -20.50 -14.84
C ARG A 232 7.26 -20.72 -16.36
N ALA A 233 6.44 -20.01 -17.14
CA ALA A 233 6.41 -20.12 -18.60
C ALA A 233 7.49 -19.27 -19.31
N GLN A 234 8.28 -18.46 -18.58
CA GLN A 234 9.30 -17.59 -19.17
C GLN A 234 10.60 -18.34 -19.48
N GLN A 235 11.48 -17.72 -20.28
CA GLN A 235 12.80 -18.26 -20.62
C GLN A 235 13.92 -17.23 -20.32
N PRO A 236 14.83 -17.50 -19.36
CA PRO A 236 14.77 -18.60 -18.39
C PRO A 236 13.56 -18.44 -17.45
N PRO A 237 13.01 -19.55 -16.92
CA PRO A 237 11.92 -19.47 -15.96
C PRO A 237 12.40 -18.81 -14.68
N CYS A 238 11.49 -18.12 -13.97
CA CYS A 238 11.80 -17.60 -12.65
C CYS A 238 12.21 -18.77 -11.72
N PRO A 239 13.34 -18.66 -10.99
CA PRO A 239 13.69 -19.65 -10.00
C PRO A 239 12.56 -19.82 -8.97
N TRP A 240 12.40 -21.02 -8.46
CA TRP A 240 11.48 -21.35 -7.38
C TRP A 240 12.08 -22.49 -6.57
N ASP A 241 11.80 -22.55 -5.28
CA ASP A 241 12.35 -23.52 -4.33
C ASP A 241 11.26 -24.05 -3.37
N GLU A 242 11.66 -24.74 -2.29
CA GLU A 242 10.73 -25.31 -1.31
C GLU A 242 9.85 -24.20 -0.69
N GLY A 243 10.41 -23.00 -0.50
CA GLY A 243 9.73 -21.83 0.02
C GLY A 243 8.44 -21.49 -0.74
N THR A 244 8.37 -21.79 -2.04
CA THR A 244 7.13 -21.57 -2.82
C THR A 244 5.99 -22.48 -2.37
N CYS A 245 6.25 -23.75 -2.04
CA CYS A 245 5.21 -24.63 -1.51
C CYS A 245 4.90 -24.30 -0.04
N LEU A 246 5.92 -24.00 0.76
CA LEU A 246 5.75 -23.60 2.16
C LEU A 246 4.91 -22.32 2.29
N GLY A 247 5.20 -21.31 1.48
CA GLY A 247 4.41 -20.07 1.44
C GLY A 247 2.96 -20.33 1.06
N ALA A 248 2.70 -21.17 0.05
CA ALA A 248 1.33 -21.54 -0.32
C ALA A 248 0.60 -22.33 0.78
N ALA A 249 1.30 -23.20 1.49
CA ALA A 249 0.76 -23.94 2.63
C ALA A 249 0.41 -23.01 3.79
N PHE A 250 1.33 -22.12 4.15
CA PHE A 250 1.15 -21.13 5.20
C PHE A 250 0.01 -20.13 4.89
N GLY A 251 -0.13 -19.69 3.64
CA GLY A 251 -1.21 -18.80 3.20
C GLY A 251 -2.54 -19.51 2.91
N GLY A 252 -2.58 -20.86 3.00
CA GLY A 252 -3.82 -21.62 2.79
C GLY A 252 -4.24 -21.74 1.34
N HIS A 253 -3.31 -21.55 0.41
CA HIS A 253 -3.58 -21.43 -1.03
C HIS A 253 -3.55 -22.80 -1.73
N LEU A 254 -4.58 -23.61 -1.47
CA LEU A 254 -4.72 -24.96 -2.02
C LEU A 254 -4.55 -25.04 -3.54
N ALA A 255 -5.10 -24.08 -4.30
CA ALA A 255 -4.98 -24.06 -5.76
C ALA A 255 -3.52 -23.91 -6.23
N VAL A 256 -2.70 -23.15 -5.49
CA VAL A 256 -1.26 -23.00 -5.77
C VAL A 256 -0.53 -24.31 -5.50
N LEU A 257 -0.82 -24.98 -4.39
CA LEU A 257 -0.22 -26.28 -4.05
C LEU A 257 -0.58 -27.38 -5.06
N GLN A 258 -1.85 -27.45 -5.46
CA GLN A 258 -2.31 -28.37 -6.52
C GLN A 258 -1.57 -28.13 -7.83
N TRP A 259 -1.44 -26.86 -8.23
CA TRP A 259 -0.69 -26.50 -9.43
C TRP A 259 0.81 -26.81 -9.33
N ALA A 260 1.43 -26.55 -8.17
CA ALA A 260 2.83 -26.84 -7.92
C ALA A 260 3.12 -28.35 -7.95
N ARG A 261 2.22 -29.17 -7.39
CA ARG A 261 2.29 -30.64 -7.42
C ARG A 261 2.14 -31.22 -8.82
N ALA A 262 1.38 -30.55 -9.69
CA ALA A 262 1.21 -30.94 -11.09
C ALA A 262 2.43 -30.62 -11.99
N GLN A 263 3.42 -29.87 -11.49
CA GLN A 263 4.65 -29.56 -12.25
C GLN A 263 5.58 -30.77 -12.32
N GLN A 264 6.47 -30.80 -13.32
CA GLN A 264 7.50 -31.84 -13.47
C GLN A 264 8.92 -31.27 -13.20
N PRO A 265 9.74 -31.95 -12.38
CA PRO A 265 9.37 -33.08 -11.52
C PRO A 265 8.41 -32.65 -10.39
N PRO A 266 7.48 -33.52 -9.96
CA PRO A 266 6.59 -33.21 -8.86
C PRO A 266 7.41 -33.01 -7.60
N ARG A 267 7.21 -31.87 -6.93
CA ARG A 267 8.00 -31.55 -5.73
C ARG A 267 7.63 -32.53 -4.61
N PRO A 268 8.63 -33.08 -3.89
CA PRO A 268 8.37 -33.91 -2.72
C PRO A 268 7.80 -33.03 -1.61
N TRP A 269 6.97 -33.63 -0.76
CA TRP A 269 6.63 -33.02 0.52
C TRP A 269 7.87 -32.94 1.39
N ASP A 270 8.10 -31.81 2.04
CA ASP A 270 8.96 -31.72 3.21
C ASP A 270 8.08 -31.84 4.49
N GLU A 271 8.70 -32.22 5.61
CA GLU A 271 8.07 -32.25 6.94
C GLU A 271 7.51 -30.88 7.34
N GLU A 272 8.11 -29.82 6.79
CA GLU A 272 7.69 -28.44 7.00
C GLU A 272 6.34 -28.13 6.34
N SER A 273 6.00 -28.69 5.17
CA SER A 273 4.78 -28.35 4.42
C SER A 273 3.49 -28.51 5.22
N CYS A 274 3.36 -29.59 6.01
CA CYS A 274 2.21 -29.80 6.87
C CYS A 274 2.25 -28.87 8.10
N MET A 275 3.42 -28.68 8.70
CA MET A 275 3.60 -27.75 9.82
C MET A 275 3.16 -26.32 9.44
N TYR A 276 3.56 -25.79 8.28
CA TYR A 276 3.19 -24.44 7.84
C TYR A 276 1.69 -24.31 7.56
N ALA A 277 1.05 -25.32 6.98
CA ALA A 277 -0.41 -25.34 6.82
C ALA A 277 -1.14 -25.38 8.17
N ALA A 278 -0.59 -26.10 9.15
CA ALA A 278 -1.11 -26.16 10.51
C ALA A 278 -0.94 -24.84 11.26
N MET A 279 0.22 -24.19 11.14
CA MET A 279 0.51 -22.85 11.66
C MET A 279 -0.42 -21.79 11.09
N GLY A 280 -0.73 -21.85 9.79
CA GLY A 280 -1.71 -20.95 9.15
C GLY A 280 -3.16 -21.26 9.52
N GLY A 281 -3.44 -22.36 10.24
CA GLY A 281 -4.79 -22.78 10.58
C GLY A 281 -5.59 -23.31 9.39
N HIS A 282 -4.92 -23.77 8.33
CA HIS A 282 -5.56 -24.12 7.06
C HIS A 282 -5.88 -25.62 6.95
N LEU A 283 -6.90 -26.05 7.69
CA LEU A 283 -7.35 -27.46 7.74
C LEU A 283 -7.60 -28.08 6.36
N ALA A 284 -8.18 -27.34 5.41
CA ALA A 284 -8.44 -27.84 4.06
C ALA A 284 -7.15 -28.20 3.29
N VAL A 285 -6.07 -27.42 3.51
CA VAL A 285 -4.76 -27.71 2.92
C VAL A 285 -4.16 -28.96 3.54
N LEU A 286 -4.24 -29.10 4.87
CA LEU A 286 -3.76 -30.29 5.60
C LEU A 286 -4.47 -31.57 5.15
N GLN A 287 -5.81 -31.55 5.08
CA GLN A 287 -6.62 -32.67 4.61
C GLN A 287 -6.22 -33.08 3.19
N TRP A 288 -6.04 -32.10 2.30
CA TRP A 288 -5.63 -32.37 0.93
C TRP A 288 -4.21 -32.93 0.83
N ALA A 289 -3.26 -32.38 1.60
CA ALA A 289 -1.86 -32.80 1.63
C ALA A 289 -1.69 -34.24 2.16
N ARG A 290 -2.46 -34.60 3.18
CA ARG A 290 -2.52 -35.97 3.74
C ARG A 290 -3.20 -36.97 2.81
N ALA A 291 -4.11 -36.52 1.95
CA ALA A 291 -4.75 -37.37 0.94
C ALA A 291 -3.88 -37.67 -0.29
N GLN A 292 -2.69 -37.07 -0.41
CA GLN A 292 -1.77 -37.34 -1.53
C GLN A 292 -0.93 -38.62 -1.31
N ASP A 293 -0.31 -39.12 -2.39
CA ASP A 293 0.64 -40.24 -2.36
C ASP A 293 2.04 -39.78 -2.86
N PRO A 294 3.12 -39.90 -2.05
CA PRO A 294 3.09 -40.21 -0.62
C PRO A 294 2.39 -39.09 0.16
N PRO A 295 1.80 -39.40 1.33
CA PRO A 295 1.14 -38.40 2.14
C PRO A 295 2.17 -37.47 2.76
N CYS A 296 1.81 -36.20 2.95
CA CYS A 296 2.69 -35.23 3.60
C CYS A 296 3.04 -35.69 5.02
N PRO A 297 4.35 -35.77 5.37
CA PRO A 297 4.77 -36.18 6.71
C PRO A 297 4.43 -35.08 7.72
N TRP A 298 4.25 -35.50 8.97
CA TRP A 298 3.94 -34.64 10.10
C TRP A 298 4.67 -35.16 11.35
N ASP A 299 4.82 -34.29 12.33
CA ASP A 299 5.53 -34.58 13.57
C ASP A 299 4.88 -33.85 14.76
N GLU A 300 5.44 -34.00 15.97
CA GLU A 300 4.94 -33.32 17.17
C GLU A 300 4.87 -31.79 16.98
N HIS A 301 5.82 -31.20 16.24
CA HIS A 301 5.88 -29.76 15.95
C HIS A 301 4.73 -29.26 15.07
N THR A 302 4.15 -30.14 14.25
CA THR A 302 2.97 -29.83 13.43
C THR A 302 1.77 -29.44 14.31
N THR A 303 1.67 -29.98 15.53
CA THR A 303 0.58 -29.65 16.47
C THR A 303 0.86 -28.43 17.33
N ALA A 304 2.13 -28.13 17.60
CA ALA A 304 2.57 -27.14 18.58
C ALA A 304 2.11 -25.70 18.29
N TRP A 305 1.83 -25.39 17.02
CA TRP A 305 1.50 -24.04 16.56
C TRP A 305 0.15 -23.95 15.86
N SER A 306 -0.68 -24.99 15.99
CA SER A 306 -1.93 -25.11 15.25
C SER A 306 -3.15 -24.63 16.07
N GLY A 307 -4.18 -24.14 15.38
CA GLY A 307 -5.44 -23.75 16.02
C GLY A 307 -6.20 -24.96 16.60
N GLU A 308 -7.11 -24.74 17.55
CA GLU A 308 -7.82 -25.79 18.29
C GLU A 308 -8.51 -26.81 17.37
N ASP A 309 -9.23 -26.35 16.35
CA ASP A 309 -9.88 -27.21 15.33
C ASP A 309 -8.87 -28.08 14.56
N THR A 310 -7.70 -27.51 14.25
CA THR A 310 -6.62 -28.22 13.56
C THR A 310 -6.00 -29.27 14.49
N ILE A 311 -5.75 -28.95 15.76
CA ILE A 311 -5.23 -29.88 16.76
C ILE A 311 -6.18 -31.07 16.95
N GLU A 312 -7.49 -30.82 17.09
CA GLU A 312 -8.48 -31.89 17.24
C GLU A 312 -8.46 -32.84 16.05
N TRP A 313 -8.43 -32.30 14.83
CA TRP A 313 -8.35 -33.11 13.62
C TRP A 313 -7.03 -33.90 13.51
N LEU A 314 -5.89 -33.26 13.80
CA LEU A 314 -4.57 -33.91 13.80
C LEU A 314 -4.54 -35.09 14.79
N ARG A 315 -5.04 -34.90 16.02
CA ARG A 315 -5.13 -35.96 17.04
C ARG A 315 -6.03 -37.12 16.60
N ALA A 316 -7.17 -36.82 16.01
CA ALA A 316 -8.09 -37.85 15.51
C ALA A 316 -7.44 -38.69 14.39
N GLN A 317 -6.72 -38.04 13.48
CA GLN A 317 -6.02 -38.74 12.39
C GLN A 317 -4.79 -39.52 12.87
N ALA A 318 -3.99 -38.98 13.80
CA ALA A 318 -2.86 -39.70 14.38
C ALA A 318 -3.29 -40.98 15.12
N ALA A 319 -4.43 -40.92 15.82
CA ALA A 319 -5.03 -42.10 16.44
C ALA A 319 -5.46 -43.17 15.42
N LEU A 320 -5.92 -42.78 14.22
CA LEU A 320 -6.25 -43.71 13.13
C LEU A 320 -5.00 -44.33 12.50
N GLU A 321 -3.90 -43.58 12.42
CA GLU A 321 -2.65 -44.02 11.78
C GLU A 321 -1.70 -44.75 12.74
N GLY A 322 -1.99 -44.75 14.04
CA GLY A 322 -1.16 -45.38 15.07
C GLY A 322 0.17 -44.66 15.31
N VAL A 323 0.25 -43.38 14.96
CA VAL A 323 1.43 -42.52 15.13
C VAL A 323 1.27 -41.70 16.39
N ALA A 324 2.31 -41.65 17.23
CA ALA A 324 2.31 -40.78 18.40
C ALA A 324 2.57 -39.32 17.96
N LEU A 325 1.71 -38.42 18.43
CA LEU A 325 1.90 -36.96 18.38
C LEU A 325 2.45 -36.46 19.71
#